data_AF-A0A835M052-F1
#
_entry.id   AF-A0A835M052-F1
#
_cell.length_a   1.000
_cell.length_b   1.000
_cell.length_c   1.000
_cell.angle_alpha   90.00
_cell.angle_beta   90.00
_cell.angle_gamma   90.00
#
_symmetry.space_group_name_H-M   'P 1'
#
loop_
_entity.id
_entity.type
_entity.pdbx_description
1 polymer ?
#
loop_
_entity_poly.entity_id
_entity_poly.type
_entity_poly.pdbx_seq_one_letter_code
_entity_poly.pdbx_strand_id
1 'polypeptide(L)'
;MGAVSLKIGDGTARFKRATLCSSALNALMLFSVLTTNLFALYAFTYSPNNNQPVHHTHKNMSLISEQVSLILREIDLSQKKLAQMEKEVLGYENIDISRPSVANELKLFLQHHSLPLGKDSKSGITEMVASVGHSCEKSIELLSQYMNYKVGGACPDDWSLAQKLILRGCEPLPRRRCFAKAVNKYRFVKAKSKNDFLVDDVLDLGSGGIRIGLDIGGGSGTFAARMAEKNVTVVTPTLNVDAPFNEFIAARGLFPMFFSLDQRFPFYDNVFDLVHAVDSLGERGRQEKMEFLMFDIDRVLRAGGLFWLDNFHCVDEEKKMTLTRVIELFGYKKLKLVVGGKMVSSGKSQVYLSAIFQKPEEQSNSSSISICYGYVLLFQTFSLIVRSSFPNINCESDSEALVPEYILHVENILHLQSLVDVCAVYK
;
A
#
# COMPACT_ATOMS: atom_id res chain seq x y z
N MET A 1 -34.64 22.67 -26.91
CA MET A 1 -35.98 22.11 -27.18
C MET A 1 -35.82 20.91 -28.10
N GLY A 2 -36.26 19.73 -27.67
CA GLY A 2 -36.14 18.49 -28.43
C GLY A 2 -36.31 17.28 -27.53
N ALA A 3 -37.55 16.98 -27.12
CA ALA A 3 -37.90 15.75 -26.42
C ALA A 3 -38.28 14.67 -27.44
N VAL A 4 -37.63 13.52 -27.38
CA VAL A 4 -37.98 12.34 -28.18
C VAL A 4 -39.01 11.53 -27.39
N SER A 5 -40.22 11.43 -27.96
CA SER A 5 -41.34 10.65 -27.46
C SER A 5 -41.13 9.16 -27.81
N LEU A 6 -41.01 8.29 -26.80
CA LEU A 6 -41.04 6.84 -27.01
C LEU A 6 -42.50 6.35 -26.99
N LYS A 7 -42.92 5.79 -28.13
CA LYS A 7 -44.22 5.20 -28.37
C LYS A 7 -44.28 3.84 -27.66
N ILE A 8 -45.10 3.72 -26.62
CA ILE A 8 -45.38 2.43 -25.98
C ILE A 8 -46.26 1.61 -26.92
N GLY A 9 -45.77 0.43 -27.32
CA GLY A 9 -46.53 -0.55 -28.09
C GLY A 9 -47.49 -1.32 -27.20
N ASP A 10 -48.71 -1.52 -27.68
CA ASP A 10 -49.76 -2.36 -27.07
C ASP A 10 -49.31 -3.82 -27.01
N GLY A 11 -48.73 -4.21 -25.87
CA GLY A 11 -48.48 -5.59 -25.48
C GLY A 11 -49.30 -5.94 -24.25
N THR A 12 -50.45 -6.58 -24.43
CA THR A 12 -51.27 -7.11 -23.34
C THR A 12 -50.54 -8.21 -22.58
N ALA A 13 -49.86 -7.86 -21.48
CA ALA A 13 -49.34 -8.82 -20.52
C ALA A 13 -50.47 -9.27 -19.58
N ARG A 14 -51.03 -10.46 -19.84
CA ARG A 14 -51.91 -11.18 -18.92
C ARG A 14 -51.18 -11.43 -17.60
N PHE A 15 -51.59 -10.77 -16.52
CA PHE A 15 -51.23 -11.17 -15.16
C PHE A 15 -51.91 -12.50 -14.82
N LYS A 16 -51.13 -13.59 -14.78
CA LYS A 16 -51.57 -14.84 -14.14
C LYS A 16 -51.56 -14.64 -12.62
N ARG A 17 -52.66 -15.06 -12.00
CA ARG A 17 -52.91 -15.08 -10.55
C ARG A 17 -51.71 -15.69 -9.81
N ALA A 18 -51.07 -14.90 -8.96
CA ALA A 18 -49.97 -15.38 -8.12
C ALA A 18 -50.47 -16.55 -7.26
N THR A 19 -49.70 -17.63 -7.32
CA THR A 19 -49.94 -18.91 -6.67
C THR A 19 -49.85 -18.77 -5.14
N LEU A 20 -50.74 -19.48 -4.44
CA LEU A 20 -50.87 -19.56 -2.96
C LEU A 20 -49.55 -19.78 -2.19
N CYS A 21 -48.49 -20.24 -2.86
CA CYS A 21 -47.20 -20.58 -2.27
C CYS A 21 -46.38 -19.37 -1.74
N SER A 22 -46.57 -18.17 -2.30
CA SER A 22 -45.84 -16.97 -1.85
C SER A 22 -46.33 -16.46 -0.49
N SER A 23 -47.62 -16.63 -0.19
CA SER A 23 -48.22 -16.20 1.08
C SER A 23 -47.78 -17.07 2.27
N ALA A 24 -47.62 -18.38 2.05
CA ALA A 24 -47.21 -19.32 3.08
C ALA A 24 -45.74 -19.12 3.51
N LEU A 25 -44.86 -18.81 2.55
CA LEU A 25 -43.46 -18.49 2.82
C LEU A 25 -43.32 -17.19 3.63
N ASN A 26 -44.11 -16.16 3.30
CA ASN A 26 -44.11 -14.92 4.07
C ASN A 26 -44.67 -15.12 5.49
N ALA A 27 -45.68 -15.98 5.66
CA ALA A 27 -46.22 -16.32 6.98
C ALA A 27 -45.22 -17.11 7.84
N LEU A 28 -44.47 -18.04 7.23
CA LEU A 28 -43.39 -18.78 7.91
C LEU A 28 -42.26 -17.86 8.37
N MET A 29 -41.85 -16.91 7.53
CA MET A 29 -40.84 -15.90 7.88
C MET A 29 -41.30 -15.02 9.04
N LEU A 30 -42.56 -14.59 9.03
CA LEU A 30 -43.12 -13.79 10.13
C LEU A 30 -43.21 -14.58 11.44
N PHE A 31 -43.60 -15.85 11.38
CA PHE A 31 -43.68 -16.73 12.55
C PHE A 31 -42.29 -17.00 13.15
N SER A 32 -41.27 -17.20 12.31
CA SER A 32 -39.87 -17.32 12.73
C SER A 32 -39.39 -16.10 13.52
N VAL A 33 -39.66 -14.89 13.03
CA VAL A 33 -39.27 -13.64 13.70
C VAL A 33 -40.02 -13.42 15.01
N LEU A 34 -41.31 -13.77 15.07
CA LEU A 34 -42.10 -13.63 16.30
C LEU A 34 -41.67 -14.63 17.38
N THR A 35 -41.42 -15.88 17.01
CA THR A 35 -41.00 -16.92 17.97
C THR A 35 -39.60 -16.63 18.54
N THR A 36 -38.65 -16.19 17.71
CA THR A 36 -37.31 -15.80 18.18
C THR A 36 -37.34 -14.59 19.12
N ASN A 37 -38.14 -13.56 18.81
CA ASN A 37 -38.30 -12.41 19.70
C ASN A 37 -39.02 -12.77 21.02
N LEU A 38 -39.99 -13.68 20.99
CA LEU A 38 -40.67 -14.16 22.19
C LEU A 38 -39.73 -14.97 23.09
N PHE A 39 -38.87 -15.80 22.50
CA PHE A 39 -37.87 -16.58 23.23
C PHE A 39 -36.81 -15.67 23.88
N ALA A 40 -36.37 -14.63 23.17
CA ALA A 40 -35.48 -13.62 23.73
C ALA A 40 -36.15 -12.90 24.91
N LEU A 41 -37.41 -12.46 24.76
CA LEU A 41 -38.14 -11.82 25.85
C LEU A 41 -38.30 -12.74 27.07
N TYR A 42 -38.61 -14.02 26.87
CA TYR A 42 -38.68 -15.01 27.94
C TYR A 42 -37.33 -15.18 28.64
N ALA A 43 -36.24 -15.32 27.89
CA ALA A 43 -34.89 -15.44 28.46
C ALA A 43 -34.48 -14.20 29.28
N PHE A 44 -34.91 -13.00 28.87
CA PHE A 44 -34.62 -11.76 29.59
C PHE A 44 -35.54 -11.48 30.79
N THR A 45 -36.76 -12.03 30.80
CA THR A 45 -37.75 -11.80 31.87
C THR A 45 -37.88 -12.96 32.85
N TYR A 46 -37.27 -14.10 32.54
CA TYR A 46 -37.21 -15.26 33.43
C TYR A 46 -36.33 -14.95 34.65
N SER A 47 -36.98 -14.52 35.73
CA SER A 47 -36.40 -14.42 37.06
C SER A 47 -36.77 -15.69 37.85
N PRO A 48 -35.79 -16.49 38.32
CA PRO A 48 -36.10 -17.69 39.09
C PRO A 48 -36.66 -17.29 40.46
N ASN A 49 -37.91 -17.65 40.71
CA ASN A 49 -38.60 -17.34 41.97
C ASN A 49 -38.11 -18.28 43.07
N ASN A 50 -37.06 -17.88 43.79
CA ASN A 50 -36.50 -18.65 44.89
C ASN A 50 -37.21 -18.28 46.21
N ASN A 51 -38.41 -18.84 46.42
CA ASN A 51 -39.08 -18.78 47.71
C ASN A 51 -38.42 -19.79 48.67
N GLN A 52 -37.47 -19.31 49.48
CA GLN A 52 -37.19 -19.91 50.78
C GLN A 52 -37.14 -18.84 51.88
N PRO A 53 -37.74 -19.10 53.06
CA PRO A 53 -37.82 -18.11 54.12
C PRO A 53 -36.46 -17.96 54.81
N VAL A 54 -35.89 -16.76 54.75
CA VAL A 54 -34.65 -16.43 55.48
C VAL A 54 -35.02 -16.07 56.93
N HIS A 55 -34.78 -17.01 57.84
CA HIS A 55 -34.69 -16.72 59.27
C HIS A 55 -33.44 -15.86 59.51
N HIS A 56 -33.64 -14.59 59.89
CA HIS A 56 -32.56 -13.75 60.40
C HIS A 56 -32.06 -14.32 61.74
N THR A 57 -30.79 -14.72 61.75
CA THR A 57 -30.04 -14.84 63.00
C THR A 57 -28.69 -14.13 62.81
N HIS A 58 -28.55 -12.99 63.49
CA HIS A 58 -27.29 -12.30 63.67
C HIS A 58 -26.21 -13.26 64.19
N LYS A 59 -25.12 -13.46 63.42
CA LYS A 59 -23.78 -13.71 63.96
C LYS A 59 -22.68 -13.69 62.88
N ASN A 60 -21.62 -12.94 63.21
CA ASN A 60 -20.22 -13.07 62.80
C ASN A 60 -19.75 -12.31 61.54
N MET A 61 -19.17 -11.12 61.78
CA MET A 61 -18.35 -10.35 60.83
C MET A 61 -17.12 -11.12 60.27
N SER A 62 -16.75 -12.27 60.86
CA SER A 62 -15.66 -13.12 60.34
C SER A 62 -16.05 -13.88 59.06
N LEU A 63 -17.32 -14.27 58.92
CA LEU A 63 -17.82 -14.98 57.73
C LEU A 63 -17.96 -14.04 56.52
N ILE A 64 -18.24 -12.76 56.77
CA ILE A 64 -18.28 -11.74 55.71
C ILE A 64 -16.89 -11.53 55.12
N SER A 65 -15.84 -11.51 55.95
CA SER A 65 -14.45 -11.39 55.46
C SER A 65 -14.03 -12.58 54.60
N GLU A 66 -14.45 -13.79 54.97
CA GLU A 66 -14.15 -15.01 54.22
C GLU A 66 -14.90 -15.04 52.88
N GLN A 67 -16.19 -14.73 52.88
CA GLN A 67 -16.99 -14.61 51.66
C GLN A 67 -16.49 -13.51 50.73
N VAL A 68 -16.09 -12.34 51.26
CA VAL A 68 -15.53 -11.26 50.45
C VAL A 68 -14.19 -11.68 49.82
N SER A 69 -13.35 -12.43 50.54
CA SER A 69 -12.09 -12.94 49.99
C SER A 69 -12.30 -13.97 48.87
N LEU A 70 -13.33 -14.82 48.99
CA LEU A 70 -13.72 -15.76 47.95
C LEU A 70 -14.27 -15.04 46.72
N ILE A 71 -15.11 -14.02 46.91
CA ILE A 71 -15.64 -13.19 45.83
C ILE A 71 -14.50 -12.46 45.09
N LEU A 72 -13.57 -11.85 45.81
CA LEU A 72 -12.42 -11.18 45.21
C LEU A 72 -11.53 -12.15 44.41
N ARG A 73 -11.37 -13.39 44.91
CA ARG A 73 -10.63 -14.44 44.20
C ARG A 73 -11.36 -14.89 42.93
N GLU A 74 -12.67 -15.04 42.97
CA GLU A 74 -13.50 -15.39 41.81
C GLU A 74 -13.50 -14.26 40.76
N ILE A 75 -13.51 -13.00 41.20
CA ILE A 75 -13.38 -11.82 40.35
C ILE A 75 -12.01 -11.81 39.65
N ASP A 76 -10.91 -12.01 40.39
CA ASP A 76 -9.55 -12.07 39.81
C ASP A 76 -9.41 -13.22 38.80
N LEU A 77 -9.98 -14.39 39.11
CA LEU A 77 -10.04 -15.55 38.21
C LEU A 77 -10.85 -15.26 36.95
N SER A 78 -12.00 -14.61 37.10
CA SER A 78 -12.88 -14.24 35.98
C SER A 78 -12.23 -13.18 35.10
N GLN A 79 -11.53 -12.19 35.68
CA GLN A 79 -10.78 -11.19 34.92
C GLN A 79 -9.58 -11.82 34.19
N LYS A 80 -8.85 -12.76 34.79
CA LYS A 80 -7.79 -13.51 34.12
C LYS A 80 -8.32 -14.34 32.96
N LYS A 81 -9.46 -15.01 33.14
CA LYS A 81 -10.15 -15.73 32.05
C LYS A 81 -10.63 -14.79 30.96
N LEU A 82 -11.15 -13.62 31.30
CA LEU A 82 -11.58 -12.61 30.32
C LEU A 82 -10.39 -12.11 29.51
N ALA A 83 -9.27 -11.78 30.16
CA ALA A 83 -8.03 -11.37 29.49
C ALA A 83 -7.45 -12.48 28.60
N GLN A 84 -7.55 -13.74 29.03
CA GLN A 84 -7.13 -14.89 28.23
C GLN A 84 -8.06 -15.13 27.02
N MET A 85 -9.38 -15.01 27.21
CA MET A 85 -10.34 -15.08 26.12
C MET A 85 -10.21 -13.89 25.17
N GLU A 86 -9.97 -12.66 25.63
CA GLU A 86 -9.66 -11.51 24.77
C GLU A 86 -8.41 -11.79 23.93
N LYS A 87 -7.38 -12.39 24.50
CA LYS A 87 -6.16 -12.79 23.79
C LYS A 87 -6.43 -13.85 22.71
N GLU A 88 -7.30 -14.82 23.01
CA GLU A 88 -7.68 -15.90 22.07
C GLU A 88 -8.68 -15.43 20.99
N VAL A 89 -9.58 -14.50 21.32
CA VAL A 89 -10.64 -14.00 20.41
C VAL A 89 -10.13 -12.88 19.51
N LEU A 90 -9.21 -12.03 19.99
CA LEU A 90 -8.66 -10.91 19.21
C LEU A 90 -7.33 -11.22 18.51
N GLY A 91 -6.67 -12.33 18.83
CA GLY A 91 -5.44 -12.77 18.14
C GLY A 91 -4.25 -11.80 18.22
N TYR A 92 -4.27 -10.80 19.12
CA TYR A 92 -3.20 -9.82 19.24
C TYR A 92 -1.98 -10.43 19.97
N GLU A 93 -1.04 -10.98 19.20
CA GLU A 93 0.33 -11.19 19.68
C GLU A 93 1.01 -9.82 19.87
N ASN A 94 1.37 -9.53 21.12
CA ASN A 94 2.11 -8.32 21.47
C ASN A 94 3.61 -8.58 21.29
N ILE A 95 4.31 -7.61 20.70
CA ILE A 95 5.77 -7.65 20.59
C ILE A 95 6.39 -7.71 21.99
N ASP A 96 7.15 -8.76 22.28
CA ASP A 96 7.86 -8.90 23.54
C ASP A 96 9.10 -7.98 23.58
N ILE A 97 8.92 -6.83 24.24
CA ILE A 97 9.92 -5.76 24.40
C ILE A 97 11.09 -6.18 25.31
N SER A 98 10.91 -7.24 26.12
CA SER A 98 11.94 -7.72 27.05
C SER A 98 13.12 -8.41 26.35
N ARG A 99 12.94 -8.82 25.09
CA ARG A 99 13.98 -9.48 24.30
C ARG A 99 15.23 -8.59 24.14
N PRO A 100 16.44 -9.15 24.28
CA PRO A 100 17.69 -8.40 24.12
C PRO A 100 17.95 -7.98 22.67
N SER A 101 17.34 -8.66 21.68
CA SER A 101 17.48 -8.35 20.25
C SER A 101 16.67 -7.14 19.78
N VAL A 102 15.85 -6.54 20.64
CA VAL A 102 14.99 -5.39 20.32
C VAL A 102 15.76 -4.08 20.52
N ALA A 103 15.83 -3.25 19.48
CA ALA A 103 16.53 -1.97 19.51
C ALA A 103 15.92 -0.99 20.52
N ASN A 104 16.76 -0.18 21.16
CA ASN A 104 16.32 0.76 22.21
C ASN A 104 15.24 1.74 21.72
N GLU A 105 15.35 2.26 20.49
CA GLU A 105 14.35 3.17 19.93
C GLU A 105 13.01 2.46 19.66
N LEU A 106 13.02 1.16 19.33
CA LEU A 106 11.80 0.37 19.21
C LEU A 106 11.14 0.14 20.58
N LYS A 107 11.95 -0.14 21.62
CA LYS A 107 11.45 -0.23 23.00
C LYS A 107 10.82 1.09 23.43
N LEU A 108 11.51 2.19 23.17
CA LEU A 108 11.04 3.54 23.45
C LEU A 108 9.76 3.86 22.67
N PHE A 109 9.61 3.42 21.43
CA PHE A 109 8.40 3.66 20.65
C PHE A 109 7.19 2.90 21.19
N LEU A 110 7.39 1.64 21.60
CA LEU A 110 6.34 0.73 22.07
C LEU A 110 5.98 0.92 23.56
N GLN A 111 6.78 1.65 24.33
CA GLN A 111 6.47 1.90 25.74
C GLN A 111 5.23 2.81 25.90
N HIS A 112 4.65 2.77 27.10
CA HIS A 112 3.56 3.67 27.46
C HIS A 112 4.11 5.09 27.64
N HIS A 113 3.44 6.07 27.02
CA HIS A 113 3.77 7.47 27.13
C HIS A 113 2.61 8.23 27.74
N SER A 114 2.86 9.07 28.74
CA SER A 114 1.82 9.94 29.29
C SER A 114 1.26 10.87 28.21
N LEU A 115 -0.05 11.07 28.23
CA LEU A 115 -0.71 11.97 27.29
C LEU A 115 -0.21 13.41 27.49
N PRO A 116 0.12 14.14 26.42
CA PRO A 116 0.67 15.50 26.54
C PRO A 116 -0.25 16.49 27.26
N LEU A 117 -1.56 16.26 27.19
CA LEU A 117 -2.60 17.12 27.78
C LEU A 117 -3.18 16.55 29.09
N GLY A 118 -2.56 15.51 29.65
CA GLY A 118 -3.06 14.81 30.82
C GLY A 118 -4.23 13.88 30.51
N LYS A 119 -5.04 13.58 31.53
CA LYS A 119 -6.13 12.59 31.45
C LYS A 119 -7.18 13.00 30.43
N ASP A 120 -7.51 12.12 29.49
CA ASP A 120 -8.63 12.35 28.58
C ASP A 120 -9.96 12.34 29.35
N SER A 121 -10.77 13.37 29.13
CA SER A 121 -12.04 13.58 29.84
C SER A 121 -13.11 12.53 29.51
N LYS A 122 -13.04 11.89 28.33
CA LYS A 122 -14.05 10.93 27.87
C LYS A 122 -13.68 9.49 28.22
N SER A 123 -12.45 9.08 27.89
CA SER A 123 -11.96 7.72 28.08
C SER A 123 -11.30 7.51 29.45
N GLY A 124 -10.90 8.58 30.13
CA GLY A 124 -10.16 8.51 31.38
C GLY A 124 -8.71 8.00 31.22
N ILE A 125 -8.26 7.77 29.99
CA ILE A 125 -6.92 7.29 29.67
C ILE A 125 -5.90 8.39 30.01
N THR A 126 -4.79 8.00 30.63
CA THR A 126 -3.68 8.89 31.00
C THR A 126 -2.41 8.65 30.19
N GLU A 127 -2.32 7.49 29.55
CA GLU A 127 -1.15 7.04 28.81
C GLU A 127 -1.56 6.49 27.45
N MET A 128 -0.72 6.68 26.45
CA MET A 128 -0.91 6.13 25.11
C MET A 128 0.22 5.17 24.78
N VAL A 129 -0.13 4.13 24.04
CA VAL A 129 0.82 3.18 23.44
C VAL A 129 0.76 3.38 21.94
N ALA A 130 1.92 3.33 21.28
CA ALA A 130 1.95 3.37 19.83
C ALA A 130 1.42 2.05 19.26
N SER A 131 0.49 2.12 18.33
CA SER A 131 0.02 0.95 17.59
C SER A 131 1.06 0.52 16.56
N VAL A 132 1.31 -0.78 16.47
CA VAL A 132 2.14 -1.38 15.43
C VAL A 132 1.33 -2.48 14.75
N GLY A 133 1.45 -2.60 13.44
CA GLY A 133 0.76 -3.63 12.67
C GLY A 133 1.09 -5.03 13.20
N HIS A 134 0.09 -5.89 13.33
CA HIS A 134 0.27 -7.24 13.90
C HIS A 134 1.33 -8.06 13.15
N SER A 135 1.43 -7.92 11.81
CA SER A 135 2.46 -8.59 11.01
C SER A 135 3.90 -8.15 11.31
N CYS A 136 4.10 -7.04 12.02
CA CYS A 136 5.43 -6.64 12.49
C CYS A 136 5.99 -7.57 13.58
N GLU A 137 5.14 -8.27 14.32
CA GLU A 137 5.55 -9.23 15.34
C GLU A 137 6.37 -10.37 14.70
N LYS A 138 5.93 -10.87 13.55
CA LYS A 138 6.66 -11.83 12.69
C LYS A 138 7.92 -11.26 12.02
N SER A 139 8.06 -9.93 11.97
CA SER A 139 9.20 -9.24 11.36
C SER A 139 10.03 -8.45 12.38
N ILE A 140 9.97 -8.84 13.66
CA ILE A 140 10.57 -8.09 14.77
C ILE A 140 12.08 -7.85 14.61
N GLU A 141 12.82 -8.80 14.04
CA GLU A 141 14.26 -8.65 13.81
C GLU A 141 14.57 -7.58 12.77
N LEU A 142 13.86 -7.59 11.63
CA LEU A 142 13.98 -6.55 10.61
C LEU A 142 13.54 -5.19 11.14
N LEU A 143 12.48 -5.16 11.94
CA LEU A 143 11.96 -3.93 12.51
C LEU A 143 12.94 -3.37 13.56
N SER A 144 13.53 -4.23 14.38
CA SER A 144 14.59 -3.88 15.32
C SER A 144 15.81 -3.33 14.59
N GLN A 145 16.23 -3.98 13.50
CA GLN A 145 17.31 -3.49 12.64
C GLN A 145 16.98 -2.11 12.06
N TYR A 146 15.74 -1.90 11.60
CA TYR A 146 15.28 -0.62 11.07
C TYR A 146 15.23 0.48 12.15
N MET A 147 14.88 0.14 13.39
CA MET A 147 14.85 1.09 14.50
C MET A 147 16.22 1.29 15.16
N ASN A 148 17.26 0.60 14.69
CA ASN A 148 18.62 0.77 15.21
C ASN A 148 19.33 1.94 14.50
N TYR A 149 19.14 3.15 15.00
CA TYR A 149 19.78 4.36 14.48
C TYR A 149 20.40 5.21 15.59
N LYS A 150 21.32 6.12 15.21
CA LYS A 150 21.97 7.03 16.15
C LYS A 150 21.04 8.21 16.48
N VAL A 151 20.64 8.31 17.74
CA VAL A 151 19.92 9.47 18.28
C VAL A 151 20.74 10.76 18.09
N GLY A 152 20.10 11.81 17.58
CA GLY A 152 20.73 13.09 17.27
C GLY A 152 21.73 13.04 16.10
N GLY A 153 21.85 11.91 15.42
CA GLY A 153 22.63 11.76 14.19
C GLY A 153 21.77 11.97 12.93
N ALA A 154 22.38 11.78 11.76
CA ALA A 154 21.63 11.67 10.51
C ALA A 154 20.82 10.36 10.49
N CYS A 155 19.60 10.39 9.95
CA CYS A 155 18.85 9.17 9.72
C CYS A 155 19.57 8.30 8.67
N PRO A 156 19.77 6.99 8.94
CA PRO A 156 20.36 6.06 7.98
C PRO A 156 19.51 5.91 6.72
N ASP A 157 20.13 5.86 5.53
CA ASP A 157 19.43 5.68 4.25
C ASP A 157 19.13 4.19 3.99
N ASP A 158 18.07 3.68 4.64
CA ASP A 158 17.79 2.25 4.73
C ASP A 158 16.54 1.85 3.92
N TRP A 159 16.34 2.50 2.76
CA TRP A 159 15.16 2.29 1.91
C TRP A 159 14.83 0.81 1.67
N SER A 160 15.85 0.01 1.34
CA SER A 160 15.68 -1.43 1.07
C SER A 160 15.16 -2.23 2.27
N LEU A 161 15.48 -1.81 3.49
CA LEU A 161 15.04 -2.46 4.72
C LEU A 161 13.58 -2.09 5.01
N ALA A 162 13.23 -0.82 4.88
CA ALA A 162 11.85 -0.35 4.99
C ALA A 162 10.93 -1.06 4.00
N GLN A 163 11.37 -1.21 2.76
CA GLN A 163 10.62 -1.90 1.72
C GLN A 163 10.40 -3.38 2.03
N LYS A 164 11.41 -4.07 2.59
CA LYS A 164 11.26 -5.47 3.05
C LYS A 164 10.23 -5.60 4.17
N LEU A 165 10.17 -4.62 5.09
CA LEU A 165 9.15 -4.58 6.14
C LEU A 165 7.75 -4.48 5.53
N ILE A 166 7.56 -3.55 4.59
CA ILE A 166 6.26 -3.33 3.92
C ILE A 166 5.81 -4.58 3.18
N LEU A 167 6.72 -5.24 2.44
CA LEU A 167 6.42 -6.48 1.73
C LEU A 167 6.04 -7.63 2.68
N ARG A 168 6.38 -7.54 3.98
CA ARG A 168 5.95 -8.48 5.04
C ARG A 168 4.74 -7.98 5.82
N GLY A 169 4.07 -6.92 5.37
CA GLY A 169 2.93 -6.32 6.04
C GLY A 169 3.29 -5.54 7.31
N CYS A 170 4.57 -5.24 7.52
CA CYS A 170 5.02 -4.40 8.63
C CYS A 170 5.33 -2.99 8.15
N GLU A 171 4.64 -2.00 8.70
CA GLU A 171 4.91 -0.60 8.37
C GLU A 171 6.22 -0.13 9.03
N PRO A 172 7.12 0.54 8.29
CA PRO A 172 8.32 1.16 8.86
C PRO A 172 7.93 2.25 9.86
N LEU A 173 8.40 2.12 11.10
CA LEU A 173 8.01 3.04 12.16
C LEU A 173 8.73 4.40 12.04
N PRO A 174 8.08 5.51 12.42
CA PRO A 174 8.65 6.84 12.24
C PRO A 174 9.88 7.06 13.13
N ARG A 175 11.01 7.42 12.51
CA ARG A 175 12.26 7.77 13.21
C ARG A 175 12.23 9.23 13.64
N ARG A 176 11.84 9.49 14.89
CA ARG A 176 11.63 10.86 15.41
C ARG A 176 12.89 11.51 16.01
N ARG A 177 13.91 10.71 16.33
CA ARG A 177 15.10 11.15 17.08
C ARG A 177 16.38 11.21 16.24
N CYS A 178 16.28 11.13 14.92
CA CYS A 178 17.37 11.39 13.99
C CYS A 178 17.01 12.57 13.06
N PHE A 179 18.01 13.17 12.44
CA PHE A 179 17.86 14.27 11.51
C PHE A 179 17.79 13.75 10.09
N ALA A 180 16.63 13.93 9.44
CA ALA A 180 16.48 13.66 8.03
C ALA A 180 17.42 14.55 7.20
N LYS A 181 17.81 14.06 6.02
CA LYS A 181 18.70 14.77 5.11
C LYS A 181 18.08 16.13 4.71
N ALA A 182 18.80 17.22 4.98
CA ALA A 182 18.34 18.55 4.62
C ALA A 182 18.25 18.69 3.09
N VAL A 183 17.09 19.12 2.60
CA VAL A 183 16.88 19.37 1.17
C VAL A 183 17.37 20.78 0.80
N ASN A 184 18.06 20.89 -0.33
CA ASN A 184 18.61 22.15 -0.82
C ASN A 184 17.49 23.11 -1.27
N LYS A 185 17.33 24.24 -0.56
CA LYS A 185 16.29 25.26 -0.80
C LYS A 185 16.24 25.81 -2.24
N TYR A 186 17.37 25.80 -2.96
CA TYR A 186 17.49 26.36 -4.30
C TYR A 186 17.36 25.33 -5.43
N ARG A 187 17.06 24.05 -5.11
CA ARG A 187 16.89 23.00 -6.12
C ARG A 187 15.76 23.37 -7.09
N PHE A 188 15.96 23.10 -8.38
CA PHE A 188 15.07 23.40 -9.51
C PHE A 188 14.85 24.88 -9.86
N VAL A 189 15.39 25.82 -9.06
CA VAL A 189 15.30 27.26 -9.32
C VAL A 189 16.61 27.84 -9.82
N LYS A 190 17.74 27.36 -9.28
CA LYS A 190 19.07 27.80 -9.68
C LYS A 190 19.95 26.60 -9.96
N ALA A 191 20.44 26.51 -11.20
CA ALA A 191 21.40 25.49 -11.59
C ALA A 191 22.71 25.70 -10.81
N LYS A 192 23.15 24.68 -10.08
CA LYS A 192 24.46 24.63 -9.45
C LYS A 192 25.44 23.81 -10.29
N SER A 193 24.92 22.84 -11.03
CA SER A 193 25.66 21.97 -11.92
C SER A 193 25.04 21.97 -13.32
N LYS A 194 25.79 21.49 -14.32
CA LYS A 194 25.27 21.30 -15.68
C LYS A 194 24.14 20.25 -15.74
N ASN A 195 24.03 19.40 -14.74
CA ASN A 195 23.04 18.35 -14.65
C ASN A 195 21.71 18.85 -14.07
N ASP A 196 21.69 20.04 -13.47
CA ASP A 196 20.50 20.57 -12.81
C ASP A 196 19.58 21.21 -13.85
N PHE A 197 18.51 20.50 -14.23
CA PHE A 197 17.46 21.07 -15.08
C PHE A 197 16.51 21.93 -14.26
N LEU A 198 16.14 23.09 -14.82
CA LEU A 198 15.21 24.03 -14.21
C LEU A 198 13.78 23.66 -14.59
N VAL A 199 12.84 23.91 -13.68
CA VAL A 199 11.41 23.65 -13.93
C VAL A 199 10.93 24.36 -15.19
N ASP A 200 11.28 25.64 -15.35
CA ASP A 200 10.85 26.43 -16.50
C ASP A 200 11.35 25.84 -17.82
N ASP A 201 12.64 25.46 -17.91
CA ASP A 201 13.21 24.81 -19.10
C ASP A 201 12.46 23.52 -19.47
N VAL A 202 12.04 22.72 -18.49
CA VAL A 202 11.34 21.45 -18.74
C VAL A 202 9.89 21.71 -19.18
N LEU A 203 9.21 22.67 -18.56
CA LEU A 203 7.84 23.03 -18.92
C LEU A 203 7.76 23.59 -20.34
N ASP A 204 8.77 24.36 -20.77
CA ASP A 204 8.87 24.87 -22.15
C ASP A 204 8.99 23.75 -23.19
N LEU A 205 9.70 22.66 -22.86
CA LEU A 205 9.77 21.46 -23.71
C LEU A 205 8.43 20.73 -23.82
N GLY A 206 7.57 20.86 -22.80
CA GLY A 206 6.25 20.25 -22.74
C GLY A 206 5.18 20.97 -23.54
N SER A 207 5.52 22.03 -24.29
CA SER A 207 4.60 22.82 -25.13
C SER A 207 3.37 23.36 -24.37
N GLY A 208 3.50 23.59 -23.05
CA GLY A 208 2.41 24.10 -22.20
C GLY A 208 1.34 23.07 -21.83
N GLY A 209 1.52 21.80 -22.16
CA GLY A 209 0.53 20.73 -21.92
C GLY A 209 0.61 20.05 -20.56
N ILE A 210 1.58 20.41 -19.70
CA ILE A 210 1.86 19.76 -18.42
C ILE A 210 1.00 20.39 -17.33
N ARG A 211 0.10 19.59 -16.73
CA ARG A 211 -0.81 20.00 -15.66
C ARG A 211 -0.78 19.05 -14.48
N ILE A 212 -0.54 17.77 -14.74
CA ILE A 212 -0.42 16.73 -13.70
C ILE A 212 0.88 15.95 -13.85
N GLY A 213 1.58 15.73 -12.74
CA GLY A 213 2.82 14.97 -12.71
C GLY A 213 2.95 14.00 -11.55
N LEU A 214 3.88 13.07 -11.67
CA LEU A 214 4.25 12.09 -10.66
C LEU A 214 5.72 12.30 -10.26
N ASP A 215 6.01 12.36 -8.97
CA ASP A 215 7.35 12.65 -8.43
C ASP A 215 7.93 11.48 -7.64
N ILE A 216 8.65 10.61 -8.34
CA ILE A 216 9.28 9.42 -7.80
C ILE A 216 10.60 9.83 -7.11
N GLY A 217 10.66 9.58 -5.80
CA GLY A 217 11.83 9.98 -4.99
C GLY A 217 11.81 11.45 -4.56
N GLY A 218 10.63 12.08 -4.52
CA GLY A 218 10.46 13.50 -4.18
C GLY A 218 10.80 13.90 -2.73
N GLY A 219 10.95 12.91 -1.83
CA GLY A 219 11.27 13.12 -0.42
C GLY A 219 10.25 14.02 0.27
N SER A 220 10.65 15.24 0.64
CA SER A 220 9.79 16.22 1.31
C SER A 220 8.82 16.99 0.39
N GLY A 221 8.68 16.58 -0.88
CA GLY A 221 7.83 17.23 -1.87
C GLY A 221 8.37 18.58 -2.35
N THR A 222 9.69 18.74 -2.36
CA THR A 222 10.31 20.00 -2.83
C THR A 222 10.03 20.24 -4.31
N PHE A 223 10.13 19.19 -5.14
CA PHE A 223 9.79 19.29 -6.56
C PHE A 223 8.30 19.61 -6.75
N ALA A 224 7.42 18.86 -6.09
CA ALA A 224 5.98 19.14 -6.11
C ALA A 224 5.63 20.58 -5.70
N ALA A 225 6.29 21.14 -4.69
CA ALA A 225 6.09 22.53 -4.29
C ALA A 225 6.47 23.53 -5.41
N ARG A 226 7.57 23.29 -6.12
CA ARG A 226 8.02 24.14 -7.24
C ARG A 226 7.11 24.05 -8.45
N MET A 227 6.59 22.85 -8.72
CA MET A 227 5.63 22.64 -9.80
C MET A 227 4.28 23.29 -9.47
N ALA A 228 3.85 23.28 -8.20
CA ALA A 228 2.64 23.97 -7.75
C ALA A 228 2.71 25.50 -7.95
N GLU A 229 3.89 26.12 -7.75
CA GLU A 229 4.12 27.55 -8.07
C GLU A 229 3.89 27.87 -9.57
N LYS A 230 3.94 26.85 -10.44
CA LYS A 230 3.71 26.93 -11.89
C LYS A 230 2.35 26.35 -12.30
N ASN A 231 1.42 26.18 -11.35
CA ASN A 231 0.09 25.60 -11.56
C ASN A 231 0.10 24.14 -12.06
N VAL A 232 1.16 23.38 -11.75
CA VAL A 232 1.22 21.94 -12.04
C VAL A 232 0.99 21.16 -10.75
N THR A 233 -0.01 20.29 -10.77
CA THR A 233 -0.31 19.39 -9.65
C THR A 233 0.60 18.19 -9.71
N VAL A 234 1.30 17.88 -8.63
CA VAL A 234 2.22 16.75 -8.58
C VAL A 234 1.84 15.82 -7.44
N VAL A 235 1.72 14.54 -7.75
CA VAL A 235 1.55 13.46 -6.78
C VAL A 235 2.92 12.93 -6.41
N THR A 236 3.24 12.87 -5.11
CA THR A 236 4.56 12.43 -4.63
C THR A 236 4.42 11.13 -3.83
N PRO A 237 4.77 9.96 -4.42
CA PRO A 237 4.90 8.72 -3.68
C PRO A 237 6.02 8.75 -2.63
N THR A 238 5.72 8.32 -1.41
CA THR A 238 6.72 8.17 -0.34
C THR A 238 6.27 7.16 0.72
N LEU A 239 7.22 6.42 1.28
CA LEU A 239 7.01 5.37 2.28
C LEU A 239 7.31 5.83 3.71
N ASN A 240 7.46 7.14 3.95
CA ASN A 240 7.84 7.71 5.25
C ASN A 240 9.14 7.13 5.84
N VAL A 241 10.03 6.65 4.97
CA VAL A 241 11.34 6.15 5.36
C VAL A 241 12.19 7.35 5.78
N ASP A 242 12.74 7.30 6.99
CA ASP A 242 13.64 8.31 7.58
C ASP A 242 13.00 9.63 7.99
N ALA A 243 11.86 9.99 7.42
CA ALA A 243 11.09 11.15 7.80
C ALA A 243 9.59 10.94 7.52
N PRO A 244 8.70 11.61 8.27
CA PRO A 244 7.26 11.63 8.00
C PRO A 244 6.97 12.52 6.77
N PHE A 245 7.43 12.09 5.60
CA PHE A 245 7.36 12.82 4.36
C PHE A 245 5.91 13.05 3.90
N ASN A 246 5.03 12.07 4.02
CA ASN A 246 3.62 12.19 3.65
C ASN A 246 2.96 13.33 4.44
N GLU A 247 3.13 13.35 5.76
CA GLU A 247 2.59 14.38 6.64
C GLU A 247 3.21 15.74 6.34
N PHE A 248 4.51 15.79 6.07
CA PHE A 248 5.20 17.02 5.71
C PHE A 248 4.71 17.59 4.36
N ILE A 249 4.50 16.74 3.36
CA ILE A 249 3.97 17.11 2.05
C ILE A 249 2.52 17.59 2.18
N ALA A 250 1.68 16.85 2.92
CA ALA A 250 0.29 17.25 3.19
C ALA A 250 0.21 18.58 3.93
N ALA A 251 1.06 18.82 4.93
CA ALA A 251 1.12 20.08 5.67
C ALA A 251 1.52 21.28 4.79
N ARG A 252 2.17 21.03 3.64
CA ARG A 252 2.47 22.05 2.62
C ARG A 252 1.31 22.30 1.64
N GLY A 253 0.19 21.59 1.78
CA GLY A 253 -0.93 21.64 0.85
C GLY A 253 -0.67 20.91 -0.47
N LEU A 254 0.25 19.94 -0.48
CA LEU A 254 0.62 19.15 -1.66
C LEU A 254 0.00 17.73 -1.57
N PHE A 255 0.16 16.92 -2.61
CA PHE A 255 -0.48 15.60 -2.72
C PHE A 255 0.52 14.46 -2.45
N PRO A 256 0.66 14.00 -1.19
CA PRO A 256 1.42 12.78 -0.90
C PRO A 256 0.63 11.53 -1.27
N MET A 257 1.33 10.45 -1.56
CA MET A 257 0.72 9.13 -1.65
C MET A 257 1.61 8.07 -1.02
N PHE A 258 1.01 7.22 -0.18
CA PHE A 258 1.73 6.14 0.49
C PHE A 258 1.64 4.85 -0.34
N PHE A 259 2.66 4.57 -1.15
CA PHE A 259 2.81 3.28 -1.83
C PHE A 259 4.28 2.97 -2.18
N SER A 260 4.57 1.69 -2.38
CA SER A 260 5.90 1.20 -2.73
C SER A 260 6.14 1.21 -4.24
N LEU A 261 7.35 1.58 -4.67
CA LEU A 261 7.75 1.55 -6.08
C LEU A 261 8.01 0.13 -6.62
N ASP A 262 8.00 -0.87 -5.74
CA ASP A 262 8.15 -2.30 -6.07
C ASP A 262 6.83 -2.95 -6.53
N GLN A 263 5.73 -2.22 -6.49
CA GLN A 263 4.41 -2.68 -6.90
C GLN A 263 3.91 -1.84 -8.06
N ARG A 264 2.94 -2.37 -8.81
CA ARG A 264 2.24 -1.62 -9.84
C ARG A 264 1.58 -0.39 -9.22
N PHE A 265 1.81 0.77 -9.84
CA PHE A 265 1.30 2.06 -9.44
C PHE A 265 -0.22 2.03 -9.48
N PRO A 266 -0.90 2.60 -8.44
CA PRO A 266 -2.34 2.60 -8.31
C PRO A 266 -3.01 3.66 -9.22
N PHE A 267 -2.50 3.84 -10.42
CA PHE A 267 -3.02 4.76 -11.43
C PHE A 267 -3.40 4.00 -12.69
N TYR A 268 -4.39 4.53 -13.40
CA TYR A 268 -4.73 4.08 -14.74
C TYR A 268 -3.63 4.47 -15.74
N ASP A 269 -3.77 3.96 -16.95
CA ASP A 269 -2.84 4.22 -18.04
C ASP A 269 -3.01 5.66 -18.54
N ASN A 270 -1.94 6.27 -19.03
CA ASN A 270 -1.94 7.61 -19.63
C ASN A 270 -2.49 8.75 -18.72
N VAL A 271 -2.27 8.67 -17.41
CA VAL A 271 -2.76 9.66 -16.42
C VAL A 271 -1.88 10.89 -16.33
N PHE A 272 -0.55 10.74 -16.40
CA PHE A 272 0.39 11.82 -16.10
C PHE A 272 0.94 12.49 -17.37
N ASP A 273 1.10 13.81 -17.31
CA ASP A 273 1.76 14.59 -18.37
C ASP A 273 3.29 14.58 -18.21
N LEU A 274 3.75 14.44 -16.96
CA LEU A 274 5.17 14.44 -16.57
C LEU A 274 5.40 13.39 -15.48
N VAL A 275 6.38 12.52 -15.68
CA VAL A 275 6.92 11.68 -14.59
C VAL A 275 8.34 12.16 -14.30
N HIS A 276 8.55 12.65 -13.09
CA HIS A 276 9.86 13.02 -12.56
C HIS A 276 10.39 11.89 -11.68
N ALA A 277 11.67 11.59 -11.84
CA ALA A 277 12.32 10.51 -11.13
C ALA A 277 13.74 10.91 -10.71
N VAL A 278 14.00 10.89 -9.40
CA VAL A 278 15.34 11.08 -8.82
C VAL A 278 16.01 9.72 -8.65
N ASP A 279 17.30 9.71 -8.30
CA ASP A 279 18.18 8.56 -8.01
C ASP A 279 17.63 7.45 -7.07
N SER A 280 16.35 7.50 -6.65
CA SER A 280 15.62 6.37 -6.09
C SER A 280 15.52 5.16 -7.03
N LEU A 281 15.80 5.33 -8.33
CA LEU A 281 15.91 4.19 -9.26
C LEU A 281 17.21 3.39 -9.08
N GLY A 282 18.28 3.98 -8.55
CA GLY A 282 19.64 3.48 -8.74
C GLY A 282 20.29 2.79 -7.55
N GLU A 283 19.86 3.06 -6.31
CA GLU A 283 20.78 2.88 -5.19
C GLU A 283 21.02 1.43 -4.75
N ARG A 284 20.13 0.46 -5.01
CA ARG A 284 20.42 -0.96 -4.69
C ARG A 284 19.42 -2.00 -5.21
N GLY A 285 18.73 -1.69 -6.31
CA GLY A 285 17.78 -2.59 -6.95
C GLY A 285 18.47 -3.62 -7.84
N ARG A 286 17.89 -4.83 -7.91
CA ARG A 286 18.14 -5.83 -8.95
C ARG A 286 17.72 -5.25 -10.32
N GLN A 287 18.37 -5.61 -11.43
CA GLN A 287 18.11 -5.03 -12.76
C GLN A 287 16.62 -5.12 -13.14
N GLU A 288 15.99 -6.24 -12.81
CA GLU A 288 14.59 -6.53 -13.08
C GLU A 288 13.65 -5.45 -12.48
N LYS A 289 14.02 -4.88 -11.33
CA LYS A 289 13.23 -3.80 -10.69
C LYS A 289 13.22 -2.52 -11.51
N MET A 290 14.34 -2.19 -12.16
CA MET A 290 14.42 -1.04 -13.05
C MET A 290 13.48 -1.21 -14.23
N GLU A 291 13.47 -2.41 -14.82
CA GLU A 291 12.61 -2.75 -15.96
C GLU A 291 11.14 -2.63 -15.55
N PHE A 292 10.71 -3.26 -14.45
CA PHE A 292 9.33 -3.16 -13.94
C PHE A 292 8.91 -1.71 -13.68
N LEU A 293 9.77 -0.93 -13.02
CA LEU A 293 9.50 0.47 -12.75
C LEU A 293 9.36 1.27 -14.07
N MET A 294 10.18 0.96 -15.08
CA MET A 294 10.09 1.63 -16.36
C MET A 294 8.85 1.24 -17.18
N PHE A 295 8.43 -0.03 -17.13
CA PHE A 295 7.14 -0.45 -17.69
C PHE A 295 5.98 0.32 -17.08
N ASP A 296 6.01 0.51 -15.76
CA ASP A 296 4.92 1.16 -15.06
C ASP A 296 4.93 2.68 -15.25
N ILE A 297 6.11 3.31 -15.32
CA ILE A 297 6.28 4.70 -15.72
C ILE A 297 5.75 4.91 -17.14
N ASP A 298 6.13 4.06 -18.10
CA ASP A 298 5.64 4.17 -19.47
C ASP A 298 4.12 4.07 -19.54
N ARG A 299 3.55 3.11 -18.80
CA ARG A 299 2.11 2.90 -18.73
C ARG A 299 1.35 4.13 -18.22
N VAL A 300 1.78 4.71 -17.09
CA VAL A 300 1.05 5.84 -16.47
C VAL A 300 1.33 7.18 -17.16
N LEU A 301 2.44 7.30 -17.89
CA LEU A 301 2.77 8.49 -18.67
C LEU A 301 1.96 8.52 -19.96
N ARG A 302 1.27 9.63 -20.22
CA ARG A 302 0.47 9.77 -21.44
C ARG A 302 1.35 9.88 -22.69
N ALA A 303 0.81 9.49 -23.84
CA ALA A 303 1.44 9.73 -25.15
C ALA A 303 1.83 11.21 -25.33
N GLY A 304 3.05 11.47 -25.80
CA GLY A 304 3.64 12.81 -25.89
C GLY A 304 4.06 13.44 -24.56
N GLY A 305 3.81 12.77 -23.43
CA GLY A 305 4.24 13.20 -22.09
C GLY A 305 5.75 13.12 -21.90
N LEU A 306 6.24 13.80 -20.86
CA LEU A 306 7.66 13.88 -20.55
C LEU A 306 8.07 12.93 -19.41
N PHE A 307 9.16 12.21 -19.61
CA PHE A 307 9.88 11.51 -18.54
C PHE A 307 11.16 12.27 -18.21
N TRP A 308 11.21 12.82 -16.99
CA TRP A 308 12.36 13.56 -16.48
C TRP A 308 13.13 12.70 -15.47
N LEU A 309 14.30 12.24 -15.90
CA LEU A 309 15.26 11.53 -15.06
C LEU A 309 16.30 12.53 -14.51
N ASP A 310 16.29 12.76 -13.20
CA ASP A 310 17.14 13.75 -12.52
C ASP A 310 18.29 13.09 -11.74
N ASN A 311 19.52 13.48 -12.08
CA ASN A 311 20.76 13.05 -11.42
C ASN A 311 20.82 11.53 -11.11
N PHE A 312 20.50 10.71 -12.10
CA PHE A 312 20.58 9.25 -11.99
C PHE A 312 22.04 8.80 -11.91
N HIS A 313 22.39 8.04 -10.89
CA HIS A 313 23.75 7.61 -10.63
C HIS A 313 24.15 6.41 -11.51
N CYS A 314 25.05 6.65 -12.48
CA CYS A 314 25.58 5.64 -13.39
C CYS A 314 26.96 5.17 -12.92
N VAL A 315 27.02 4.37 -11.86
CA VAL A 315 28.28 3.70 -11.46
C VAL A 315 28.58 2.51 -12.34
N ASP A 316 27.55 1.76 -12.70
CA ASP A 316 27.67 0.50 -13.43
C ASP A 316 27.32 0.74 -14.90
N GLU A 317 28.26 0.46 -15.82
CA GLU A 317 27.98 0.52 -17.27
C GLU A 317 26.80 -0.40 -17.65
N GLU A 318 26.57 -1.46 -16.90
CA GLU A 318 25.40 -2.34 -17.03
C GLU A 318 24.08 -1.59 -16.82
N LYS A 319 23.92 -0.81 -15.74
CA LYS A 319 22.70 -0.02 -15.49
C LYS A 319 22.44 0.98 -16.60
N LYS A 320 23.49 1.59 -17.12
CA LYS A 320 23.42 2.52 -18.26
C LYS A 320 23.00 1.81 -19.55
N MET A 321 23.51 0.61 -19.81
CA MET A 321 23.09 -0.21 -20.95
C MET A 321 21.62 -0.64 -20.82
N THR A 322 21.20 -1.11 -19.64
CA THR A 322 19.79 -1.49 -19.40
C THR A 322 18.87 -0.29 -19.59
N LEU A 323 19.17 0.86 -19.00
CA LEU A 323 18.37 2.07 -19.19
C LEU A 323 18.29 2.46 -20.66
N THR A 324 19.43 2.45 -21.37
CA THR A 324 19.47 2.78 -22.80
C THR A 324 18.61 1.82 -23.62
N ARG A 325 18.74 0.51 -23.35
CA ARG A 325 17.95 -0.54 -24.00
C ARG A 325 16.45 -0.34 -23.78
N VAL A 326 16.04 -0.08 -22.54
CA VAL A 326 14.62 0.09 -22.19
C VAL A 326 14.05 1.35 -22.85
N ILE A 327 14.78 2.47 -22.82
CA ILE A 327 14.40 3.73 -23.48
C ILE A 327 14.25 3.54 -25.00
N GLU A 328 15.16 2.77 -25.63
CA GLU A 328 15.10 2.46 -27.07
C GLU A 328 13.95 1.49 -27.41
N LEU A 329 13.71 0.48 -26.57
CA LEU A 329 12.60 -0.47 -26.73
C LEU A 329 11.24 0.22 -26.73
N PHE A 330 11.05 1.20 -25.84
CA PHE A 330 9.82 1.99 -25.78
C PHE A 330 9.76 3.14 -26.80
N GLY A 331 10.83 3.38 -27.56
CA GLY A 331 10.85 4.41 -28.60
C GLY A 331 10.81 5.85 -28.07
N TYR A 332 11.32 6.10 -26.86
CA TYR A 332 11.36 7.44 -26.28
C TYR A 332 12.28 8.37 -27.07
N LYS A 333 11.79 9.57 -27.38
CA LYS A 333 12.57 10.61 -28.03
C LYS A 333 13.40 11.37 -26.99
N LYS A 334 14.71 11.46 -27.20
CA LYS A 334 15.64 12.19 -26.34
C LYS A 334 15.53 13.69 -26.63
N LEU A 335 15.01 14.50 -25.69
CA LEU A 335 14.90 15.96 -25.85
C LEU A 335 16.13 16.69 -25.29
N LYS A 336 16.58 16.29 -24.10
CA LYS A 336 17.75 16.87 -23.43
C LYS A 336 18.48 15.76 -22.67
N LEU A 337 19.79 15.67 -22.83
CA LEU A 337 20.62 14.67 -22.15
C LEU A 337 21.92 15.31 -21.72
N VAL A 338 22.26 15.21 -20.45
CA VAL A 338 23.53 15.67 -19.90
C VAL A 338 24.14 14.56 -19.05
N VAL A 339 25.40 14.27 -19.32
CA VAL A 339 26.23 13.38 -18.50
C VAL A 339 27.23 14.27 -17.78
N GLY A 340 27.22 14.24 -16.45
CA GLY A 340 28.13 15.02 -15.63
C GLY A 340 28.83 14.17 -14.59
N GLY A 341 30.11 14.46 -14.34
CA GLY A 341 30.86 13.89 -13.23
C GLY A 341 30.75 14.77 -11.99
N LYS A 342 30.53 14.16 -10.82
CA LYS A 342 30.64 14.82 -9.52
C LYS A 342 31.79 14.19 -8.74
N MET A 343 32.76 15.01 -8.36
CA MET A 343 33.88 14.58 -7.51
C MET A 343 33.38 14.50 -6.07
N VAL A 344 33.39 13.30 -5.49
CA VAL A 344 33.11 13.12 -4.06
C VAL A 344 34.38 13.36 -3.26
N SER A 345 34.27 13.90 -2.05
CA SER A 345 35.38 14.13 -1.11
C SER A 345 36.26 12.89 -0.84
N SER A 346 35.78 11.70 -1.20
CA SER A 346 36.49 10.41 -1.14
C SER A 346 37.43 10.15 -2.34
N GLY A 347 37.56 11.07 -3.30
CA GLY A 347 38.44 10.91 -4.48
C GLY A 347 37.89 10.01 -5.60
N LYS A 348 36.68 9.46 -5.44
CA LYS A 348 35.99 8.68 -6.49
C LYS A 348 35.15 9.62 -7.36
N SER A 349 35.36 9.57 -8.68
CA SER A 349 34.51 10.26 -9.66
C SER A 349 33.22 9.47 -9.83
N GLN A 350 32.09 10.07 -9.46
CA GLN A 350 30.77 9.49 -9.70
C GLN A 350 30.15 10.14 -10.94
N VAL A 351 29.65 9.32 -11.87
CA VAL A 351 29.00 9.80 -13.09
C VAL A 351 27.50 9.83 -12.89
N TYR A 352 26.88 10.95 -13.24
CA TYR A 352 25.45 11.19 -13.12
C TYR A 352 24.86 11.51 -14.50
N LEU A 353 23.69 10.94 -14.77
CA LEU A 353 22.89 11.17 -15.97
C LEU A 353 21.68 12.02 -15.62
N SER A 354 21.42 13.05 -16.40
CA SER A 354 20.17 13.81 -16.31
C SER A 354 19.56 13.94 -17.70
N ALA A 355 18.30 13.56 -17.83
CA ALA A 355 17.67 13.36 -19.12
C ALA A 355 16.20 13.78 -19.11
N ILE A 356 15.74 14.29 -20.24
CA ILE A 356 14.33 14.53 -20.54
C ILE A 356 14.02 13.74 -21.79
N PHE A 357 13.11 12.78 -21.64
CA PHE A 357 12.60 11.96 -22.71
C PHE A 357 11.13 12.31 -22.98
N GLN A 358 10.71 12.15 -24.23
CA GLN A 358 9.32 12.30 -24.63
C GLN A 358 8.78 10.94 -25.08
N LYS A 359 7.66 10.52 -24.50
CA LYS A 359 6.96 9.30 -24.91
C LYS A 359 6.43 9.49 -26.35
N PRO A 360 6.57 8.50 -27.25
CA PRO A 360 6.05 8.62 -28.61
C PRO A 360 4.54 8.90 -28.61
N GLU A 361 4.08 9.64 -29.62
CA GLU A 361 2.65 9.82 -29.87
C GLU A 361 2.08 8.51 -30.44
N GLU A 362 0.91 8.08 -29.97
CA GLU A 362 0.23 6.91 -30.52
C GLU A 362 -0.08 7.15 -32.00
N GLN A 363 0.54 6.36 -32.88
CA GLN A 363 0.18 6.35 -34.29
C GLN A 363 -1.11 5.57 -34.47
N SER A 364 -2.17 6.24 -34.92
CA SER A 364 -3.45 5.64 -35.30
C SER A 364 -3.33 4.80 -36.58
N ASN A 365 -2.58 3.70 -36.57
CA ASN A 365 -2.51 2.76 -37.70
C ASN A 365 -3.25 1.47 -37.36
N SER A 366 -4.42 1.29 -37.99
CA SER A 366 -5.37 0.19 -37.77
C SER A 366 -4.89 -1.21 -38.20
N SER A 367 -3.62 -1.36 -38.56
CA SER A 367 -3.01 -2.60 -39.06
C SER A 367 -2.49 -3.51 -37.95
N SER A 368 -2.25 -3.00 -36.74
CA SER A 368 -1.77 -3.81 -35.60
C SER A 368 -2.89 -4.63 -34.91
N ILE A 369 -4.16 -4.23 -35.13
CA ILE A 369 -5.33 -4.89 -34.53
C ILE A 369 -5.50 -6.34 -35.05
N SER A 370 -5.07 -6.64 -36.28
CA SER A 370 -5.28 -7.96 -36.88
C SER A 370 -4.37 -9.06 -36.32
N ILE A 371 -3.24 -8.71 -35.69
CA ILE A 371 -2.29 -9.68 -35.11
C ILE A 371 -2.71 -10.04 -33.67
N CYS A 372 -3.27 -9.09 -32.91
CA CYS A 372 -3.76 -9.30 -31.56
C CYS A 372 -4.98 -10.22 -31.49
N TYR A 373 -5.89 -10.17 -32.48
CA TYR A 373 -7.04 -11.08 -32.55
C TYR A 373 -6.65 -12.55 -32.77
N GLY A 374 -5.52 -12.82 -33.43
CA GLY A 374 -5.02 -14.18 -33.64
C GLY A 374 -4.50 -14.84 -32.36
N TYR A 375 -3.79 -14.09 -31.51
CA TYR A 375 -3.20 -14.63 -30.27
C TYR A 375 -4.23 -14.85 -29.16
N VAL A 376 -5.26 -14.01 -29.07
CA VAL A 376 -6.34 -14.17 -28.06
C VAL A 376 -7.18 -15.43 -28.32
N LEU A 377 -7.47 -15.76 -29.60
CA LEU A 377 -8.19 -16.98 -29.96
C LEU A 377 -7.37 -18.25 -29.67
N LEU A 378 -6.04 -18.20 -29.88
CA LEU A 378 -5.12 -19.29 -29.57
C LEU A 378 -5.00 -19.55 -28.05
N PHE A 379 -5.09 -18.50 -27.22
CA PHE A 379 -5.05 -18.64 -25.77
C PHE A 379 -6.37 -19.16 -25.18
N GLN A 380 -7.52 -18.74 -25.70
CA GLN A 380 -8.83 -19.26 -25.28
C GLN A 380 -8.97 -20.75 -25.60
N THR A 381 -8.48 -21.18 -26.77
CA THR A 381 -8.45 -22.60 -27.15
C THR A 381 -7.49 -23.42 -26.29
N PHE A 382 -6.31 -22.89 -25.95
CA PHE A 382 -5.36 -23.57 -25.04
C PHE A 382 -5.89 -23.69 -23.60
N SER A 383 -6.54 -22.65 -23.07
CA SER A 383 -7.13 -22.66 -21.73
C SER A 383 -8.31 -23.64 -21.61
N LEU A 384 -9.09 -23.80 -22.68
CA LEU A 384 -10.15 -24.82 -22.80
C LEU A 384 -9.59 -26.24 -22.86
N ILE A 385 -8.47 -26.47 -23.56
CA ILE A 385 -7.79 -27.78 -23.67
C ILE A 385 -7.15 -28.18 -22.32
N VAL A 386 -6.58 -27.24 -21.57
CA VAL A 386 -6.02 -27.52 -20.24
C VAL A 386 -7.13 -27.83 -19.23
N ARG A 387 -8.28 -27.12 -19.28
CA ARG A 387 -9.46 -27.42 -18.45
C ARG A 387 -10.14 -28.76 -18.78
N SER A 388 -10.13 -29.18 -20.05
CA SER A 388 -10.71 -30.48 -20.43
C SER A 388 -9.79 -31.67 -20.10
N SER A 389 -8.48 -31.43 -19.97
CA SER A 389 -7.49 -32.49 -19.72
C SER A 389 -7.24 -32.78 -18.24
N PHE A 390 -7.57 -31.85 -17.33
CA PHE A 390 -7.37 -32.02 -15.88
C PHE A 390 -8.54 -31.44 -15.05
N PRO A 391 -9.64 -32.19 -14.85
CA PRO A 391 -10.85 -31.68 -14.21
C PRO A 391 -10.82 -31.58 -12.67
N ASN A 392 -9.74 -32.01 -12.00
CA ASN A 392 -9.72 -32.22 -10.54
C ASN A 392 -8.72 -31.36 -9.73
N ILE A 393 -8.20 -30.26 -10.26
CA ILE A 393 -7.32 -29.37 -9.51
C ILE A 393 -8.17 -28.25 -8.88
N ASN A 394 -8.56 -28.45 -7.62
CA ASN A 394 -9.08 -27.39 -6.75
C ASN A 394 -7.89 -26.73 -6.05
N CYS A 395 -7.68 -25.43 -6.30
CA CYS A 395 -6.71 -24.63 -5.57
C CYS A 395 -7.36 -24.05 -4.32
N GLU A 396 -7.34 -24.79 -3.22
CA GLU A 396 -7.58 -24.26 -1.88
C GLU A 396 -6.79 -25.11 -0.88
N SER A 397 -6.17 -24.44 0.10
CA SER A 397 -5.36 -24.94 1.24
C SER A 397 -3.85 -25.15 1.07
N ASP A 398 -3.11 -24.28 1.78
CA ASP A 398 -1.96 -24.47 2.68
C ASP A 398 -0.69 -25.25 2.26
N SER A 399 0.42 -24.56 2.53
CA SER A 399 1.83 -24.94 2.42
C SER A 399 2.25 -26.05 3.38
N GLU A 400 2.86 -27.12 2.88
CA GLU A 400 4.25 -27.53 3.13
C GLU A 400 4.49 -28.99 2.68
N ALA A 401 5.71 -29.22 2.17
CA ALA A 401 6.38 -30.48 1.90
C ALA A 401 6.09 -31.24 0.58
N LEU A 402 7.20 -31.44 -0.14
CA LEU A 402 7.51 -32.45 -1.17
C LEU A 402 6.96 -32.19 -2.59
N VAL A 403 7.84 -31.77 -3.51
CA VAL A 403 8.35 -32.58 -4.65
C VAL A 403 9.22 -31.68 -5.56
N PRO A 404 10.50 -32.03 -5.83
CA PRO A 404 11.37 -31.32 -6.75
C PRO A 404 11.26 -31.91 -8.17
N GLU A 405 10.42 -31.34 -9.04
CA GLU A 405 10.59 -31.47 -10.52
C GLU A 405 9.64 -30.59 -11.38
N TYR A 406 8.70 -29.85 -10.80
CA TYR A 406 7.67 -29.12 -11.58
C TYR A 406 7.91 -27.61 -11.78
N ILE A 407 9.10 -27.08 -11.46
CA ILE A 407 9.40 -25.64 -11.57
C ILE A 407 9.56 -25.17 -13.04
N LEU A 408 9.90 -26.05 -13.98
CA LEU A 408 10.14 -25.68 -15.38
C LEU A 408 8.88 -25.33 -16.20
N HIS A 409 7.68 -25.70 -15.74
CA HIS A 409 6.43 -25.36 -16.44
C HIS A 409 5.76 -24.08 -15.92
N VAL A 410 6.02 -23.67 -14.67
CA VAL A 410 5.46 -22.43 -14.10
C VAL A 410 6.21 -21.20 -14.60
N GLU A 411 7.52 -21.30 -14.85
CA GLU A 411 8.31 -20.21 -15.45
C GLU A 411 7.83 -19.87 -16.87
N ASN A 412 7.42 -20.87 -17.65
CA ASN A 412 6.87 -20.64 -19.00
C ASN A 412 5.48 -20.01 -18.97
N ILE A 413 4.65 -20.32 -17.96
CA ILE A 413 3.32 -19.71 -17.78
C ILE A 413 3.44 -18.24 -17.35
N LEU A 414 4.39 -17.91 -16.46
CA LEU A 414 4.69 -16.51 -16.08
C LEU A 414 5.26 -15.71 -17.26
N HIS A 415 6.06 -16.33 -18.12
CA HIS A 415 6.54 -15.69 -19.35
C HIS A 415 5.41 -15.41 -20.35
N LEU A 416 4.40 -16.28 -20.43
CA LEU A 416 3.20 -16.08 -21.24
C LEU A 416 2.26 -15.04 -20.65
N GLN A 417 2.12 -14.96 -19.32
CA GLN A 417 1.35 -13.91 -18.64
C GLN A 417 1.95 -12.52 -18.91
N SER A 418 3.29 -12.41 -18.86
CA SER A 418 4.04 -11.20 -19.23
C SER A 418 3.80 -10.78 -20.69
N LEU A 419 3.72 -11.74 -21.62
CA LEU A 419 3.39 -11.47 -23.03
C LEU A 419 1.91 -11.08 -23.25
N VAL A 420 0.99 -11.62 -22.46
CA VAL A 420 -0.43 -11.26 -22.49
C VAL A 420 -0.65 -9.84 -21.96
N ASP A 421 0.08 -9.42 -20.92
CA ASP A 421 0.04 -8.05 -20.43
C ASP A 421 0.62 -7.05 -21.44
N VAL A 422 1.66 -7.44 -22.19
CA VAL A 422 2.18 -6.64 -23.32
C VAL A 422 1.15 -6.49 -24.45
N CYS A 423 0.29 -7.49 -24.69
CA CYS A 423 -0.78 -7.40 -25.68
C CYS A 423 -2.03 -6.65 -25.19
N ALA A 424 -2.29 -6.63 -23.88
CA ALA A 424 -3.41 -5.88 -23.30
C ALA A 424 -3.17 -4.35 -23.30
N VAL A 425 -1.91 -3.92 -23.41
CA VAL A 425 -1.48 -2.50 -23.48
C VAL A 425 -1.80 -1.83 -24.82
N TYR A 426 -2.16 -2.58 -25.87
CA TYR A 426 -2.48 -2.05 -27.22
C TYR A 426 -3.97 -2.11 -27.59
N LYS A 427 -4.88 -2.03 -26.60
CA LYS A 427 -6.32 -2.08 -26.83
C LYS A 427 -7.00 -0.71 -26.79
#